data_AF-A0A4Q0HG75-F1
#
_entry.id   AF-A0A4Q0HG75-F1
#
_cell.length_a   1.000
_cell.length_b   1.000
_cell.length_c   1.000
_cell.angle_alpha   90.00
_cell.angle_beta   90.00
_cell.angle_gamma   90.00
#
_symmetry.space_group_name_H-M   'P 1'
#
loop_
_entity.id
_entity.type
_entity.pdbx_description
1 polymer ?
#
loop_
_entity_poly.entity_id
_entity_poly.type
_entity_poly.pdbx_seq_one_letter_code
_entity_poly.pdbx_strand_id
1 'polypeptide(L)'
;MGSAFRAGMTLIVISLLFLAFNLVWVPKLPTVRWDFSQETTHTLSPSARQLLVSLESQLDLYFFNTLNAPQKKPVLKRYGRRVEDLLKEFEKAANGMINLHIINPTPFSEDAYKASLFGLDDTQGFLGLIGTRAGQGAQRIQAFSPEHESLLEYEISHLIYKLMHPDRPTVGLLSGLPLDKSAGGLLELMREQFSVVELAANITQVPPTMNTLMVVQPHALSGRALYALEQWVLKGGKLMMFIDPVSEIGADAISTNARLDALLTAWGIQMPADKLLVDNLYASSATPDTGMPAVLHPARLHLPRQAMTRSDISTWGLHSVIVSSSGALSLAPKSRSLLTPLLLSSRQSALVDAERFASATTFDSLIDESATSGQRHVIAARLDGPAYSAFPDGLEGQPPGLQRAEQIQMVIVADTDLLADTLNNALPNGNAQFVLNTLDNLAAPEALRNIQSRVMRQPLRRLEHMRDEAAQAYRKSATAMERRLEQTEQAWRRLNPPHTSLMTQAVDTTTQLQALNKERLQLPIELQALKTQAYAPLLRFERYLQWLMVATIPLLLCLIAWVLFLYQRRRRTSTLAAYHHSLSDE
;
A
#
# COMPACT_ATOMS: atom_id res chain seq x y z
N MET A 1 60.36 -23.05 31.42
CA MET A 1 59.16 -22.27 31.79
C MET A 1 59.26 -20.76 31.51
N GLY A 2 60.38 -20.22 31.00
CA GLY A 2 60.51 -18.77 30.73
C GLY A 2 60.01 -18.27 29.36
N SER A 3 59.96 -19.10 28.31
CA SER A 3 59.58 -18.65 26.97
C SER A 3 58.06 -18.52 26.75
N ALA A 4 57.27 -19.41 27.37
CA ALA A 4 55.81 -19.37 27.28
C ALA A 4 55.20 -18.13 27.98
N PHE A 5 55.82 -17.69 29.08
CA PHE A 5 55.38 -16.50 29.81
C PHE A 5 55.70 -15.21 29.03
N ARG A 6 56.88 -15.14 28.38
CA ARG A 6 57.25 -14.03 27.49
C ARG A 6 56.39 -13.96 26.23
N ALA A 7 56.05 -15.10 25.64
CA ALA A 7 55.14 -15.17 24.49
C ALA A 7 53.69 -14.79 24.85
N GLY A 8 53.23 -15.11 26.07
CA GLY A 8 51.94 -14.67 26.58
C GLY A 8 51.90 -13.15 26.82
N MET A 9 52.97 -12.59 27.38
CA MET A 9 53.07 -11.17 27.68
C MET A 9 53.16 -10.31 26.40
N THR A 10 53.88 -10.76 25.37
CA THR A 10 53.91 -10.06 24.07
C THR A 10 52.55 -10.11 23.37
N LEU A 11 51.82 -11.22 23.45
CA LEU A 11 50.46 -11.32 22.92
C LEU A 11 49.48 -10.37 23.62
N ILE A 12 49.58 -10.23 24.94
CA ILE A 12 48.74 -9.29 25.71
C ILE A 12 49.05 -7.84 25.32
N VAL A 13 50.33 -7.49 25.21
CA VAL A 13 50.77 -6.13 24.81
C VAL A 13 50.32 -5.80 23.38
N ILE A 14 50.46 -6.74 22.44
CA ILE A 14 49.98 -6.56 21.06
C ILE A 14 48.45 -6.42 21.02
N SER A 15 47.71 -7.20 21.81
CA SER A 15 46.25 -7.09 21.89
C SER A 15 45.81 -5.73 22.45
N LEU A 16 46.49 -5.24 23.49
CA LEU A 16 46.22 -3.92 24.07
C LEU A 16 46.57 -2.79 23.11
N LEU A 17 47.68 -2.90 22.37
CA LEU A 17 48.06 -1.95 21.33
C LEU A 17 47.07 -1.96 20.16
N PHE A 18 46.61 -3.13 19.73
CA PHE A 18 45.58 -3.25 18.70
C PHE A 18 44.25 -2.66 19.15
N LEU A 19 43.85 -2.90 20.40
CA LEU A 19 42.63 -2.32 20.97
C LEU A 19 42.72 -0.79 21.05
N ALA A 20 43.84 -0.26 21.54
CA ALA A 20 44.09 1.18 21.60
C ALA A 20 44.14 1.81 20.20
N PHE A 21 44.77 1.14 19.24
CA PHE A 21 44.79 1.60 17.85
C PHE A 21 43.39 1.62 17.25
N ASN A 22 42.59 0.57 17.46
CA ASN A 22 41.23 0.49 16.96
C ASN A 22 40.33 1.57 17.58
N LEU A 23 40.43 1.80 18.90
CA LEU A 23 39.62 2.79 19.61
C LEU A 23 39.93 4.24 19.18
N VAL A 24 41.20 4.53 18.86
CA VAL A 24 41.66 5.91 18.58
C VAL A 24 41.66 6.24 17.09
N TRP A 25 42.00 5.29 16.23
CA TRP A 25 42.21 5.54 14.79
C TRP A 25 40.99 5.21 13.93
N VAL A 26 40.17 4.20 14.27
CA VAL A 26 38.96 3.88 13.50
C VAL A 26 37.95 5.02 13.45
N PRO A 27 37.74 5.83 14.51
CA PRO A 27 36.87 7.01 14.43
C PRO A 27 37.44 8.16 13.59
N LYS A 28 38.76 8.18 13.37
CA LYS A 28 39.48 9.28 12.70
C LYS A 28 39.80 9.02 11.22
N LEU A 29 39.62 7.80 10.74
CA LEU A 29 39.77 7.50 9.32
C LEU A 29 38.62 8.14 8.54
N PRO A 30 38.90 8.90 7.45
CA PRO A 30 37.85 9.33 6.53
C PRO A 30 37.12 8.08 6.06
N THR A 31 35.79 8.08 6.16
CA THR A 31 34.94 7.01 5.68
C THR A 31 34.95 6.99 4.16
N VAL A 32 36.05 6.53 3.56
CA VAL A 32 36.06 6.09 2.16
C VAL A 32 35.29 4.77 2.15
N ARG A 33 33.96 4.90 2.11
CA ARG A 33 33.04 3.79 1.89
C ARG A 33 33.15 3.42 0.42
N TRP A 34 34.03 2.46 0.11
CA TRP A 34 33.97 1.78 -1.16
C TRP A 34 32.69 0.95 -1.16
N ASP A 35 31.64 1.51 -1.75
CA ASP A 35 30.33 0.90 -1.81
C ASP A 35 30.36 -0.24 -2.82
N PHE A 36 30.62 -1.45 -2.33
CA PHE A 36 30.48 -2.69 -3.10
C PHE A 36 29.05 -3.26 -3.00
N SER A 37 28.07 -2.49 -2.51
CA SER A 37 26.68 -2.85 -2.69
C SER A 37 26.25 -2.41 -4.09
N GLN A 38 25.68 -3.33 -4.88
CA GLN A 38 25.19 -3.06 -6.23
C GLN A 38 23.97 -2.12 -6.26
N GLU A 39 23.63 -1.47 -5.15
CA GLU A 39 22.45 -0.62 -5.03
C GLU A 39 22.85 0.72 -4.41
N THR A 40 22.76 1.79 -5.21
CA THR A 40 22.96 3.20 -4.85
C THR A 40 21.88 3.70 -3.88
N THR A 41 21.71 3.02 -2.74
CA THR A 41 20.62 3.24 -1.78
C THR A 41 20.76 4.53 -0.98
N HIS A 42 21.89 5.24 -1.06
CA HIS A 42 22.14 6.46 -0.27
C HIS A 42 22.17 7.75 -1.10
N THR A 43 21.70 7.74 -2.34
CA THR A 43 21.71 8.92 -3.21
C THR A 43 20.30 9.31 -3.65
N LEU A 44 19.93 10.57 -3.41
CA LEU A 44 18.67 11.16 -3.88
C LEU A 44 18.48 10.97 -5.39
N SER A 45 17.24 10.77 -5.83
CA SER A 45 16.92 10.67 -7.25
C SER A 45 17.26 11.98 -7.97
N PRO A 46 17.53 11.93 -9.30
CA PRO A 46 17.70 13.14 -10.09
C PRO A 46 16.52 14.11 -9.94
N SER A 47 15.30 13.59 -9.89
CA SER A 47 14.07 14.38 -9.77
C SER A 47 13.95 15.05 -8.38
N ALA A 48 14.29 14.36 -7.30
CA ALA A 48 14.35 14.97 -5.96
C ALA A 48 15.41 16.08 -5.89
N ARG A 49 16.60 15.87 -6.50
CA ARG A 49 17.62 16.93 -6.57
C ARG A 49 17.14 18.15 -7.34
N GLN A 50 16.43 17.95 -8.45
CA GLN A 50 15.88 19.04 -9.25
C GLN A 50 14.85 19.86 -8.44
N LEU A 51 14.00 19.19 -7.67
CA LEU A 51 13.07 19.86 -6.74
C LEU A 51 13.80 20.71 -5.69
N LEU A 52 14.91 20.19 -5.15
CA LEU A 52 15.69 20.91 -4.13
C LEU A 52 16.45 22.11 -4.69
N VAL A 53 16.91 22.04 -5.95
CA VAL A 53 17.57 23.17 -6.62
C VAL A 53 16.56 24.27 -6.96
N SER A 54 15.28 23.95 -7.17
CA SER A 54 14.23 24.92 -7.45
C SER A 54 13.63 25.57 -6.19
N LEU A 55 14.22 25.39 -5.01
CA LEU A 55 13.72 26.01 -3.79
C LEU A 55 14.01 27.52 -3.83
N GLU A 56 12.97 28.33 -3.68
CA GLU A 56 13.07 29.80 -3.69
C GLU A 56 13.13 30.41 -2.28
N SER A 57 12.74 29.64 -1.25
CA SER A 57 12.70 30.09 0.13
C SER A 57 13.21 29.04 1.09
N GLN A 58 13.79 29.49 2.21
CA GLN A 58 14.27 28.61 3.26
C GLN A 58 13.11 27.84 3.94
N LEU A 59 13.38 26.59 4.26
CA LEU A 59 12.45 25.66 4.91
C LEU A 59 13.09 25.10 6.18
N ASP A 60 12.34 25.07 7.28
CA ASP A 60 12.78 24.41 8.51
C ASP A 60 12.07 23.06 8.64
N LEU A 61 12.86 21.99 8.73
CA LEU A 61 12.37 20.62 8.87
C LEU A 61 12.71 20.10 10.27
N TYR A 62 11.68 19.82 11.07
CA TYR A 62 11.79 19.28 12.42
C TYR A 62 11.48 17.77 12.39
N PHE A 63 12.52 16.96 12.50
CA PHE A 63 12.42 15.51 12.54
C PHE A 63 12.36 15.03 13.99
N PHE A 64 11.23 14.46 14.39
CA PHE A 64 11.00 13.94 15.73
C PHE A 64 11.21 12.43 15.73
N ASN A 65 12.21 11.96 16.47
CA ASN A 65 12.52 10.54 16.60
C ASN A 65 12.84 10.15 18.05
N THR A 66 11.85 9.61 18.76
CA THR A 66 12.06 9.09 20.12
C THR A 66 12.93 7.83 20.07
N LEU A 67 14.16 7.91 20.56
CA LEU A 67 15.12 6.79 20.47
C LEU A 67 14.83 5.66 21.48
N ASN A 68 14.33 6.04 22.67
CA ASN A 68 14.23 5.16 23.84
C ASN A 68 12.79 4.91 24.31
N ALA A 69 11.81 4.87 23.40
CA ALA A 69 10.44 4.53 23.76
C ALA A 69 10.33 3.02 24.13
N PRO A 70 9.69 2.66 25.27
CA PRO A 70 9.55 1.26 25.72
C PRO A 70 8.84 0.37 24.71
N GLN A 71 7.87 0.92 23.98
CA GLN A 71 7.06 0.19 22.99
C GLN A 71 7.70 0.15 21.60
N LYS A 72 8.81 0.86 21.37
CA LYS A 72 9.42 1.00 20.03
C LYS A 72 10.20 -0.25 19.63
N LYS A 73 9.67 -0.96 18.64
CA LYS A 73 10.27 -2.19 18.10
C LYS A 73 11.67 -1.91 17.51
N PRO A 74 12.62 -2.87 17.58
CA PRO A 74 13.96 -2.71 17.00
C PRO A 74 13.97 -2.38 15.51
N VAL A 75 12.98 -2.87 14.75
CA VAL A 75 12.80 -2.54 13.32
C VAL A 75 12.57 -1.04 13.13
N LEU A 76 11.71 -0.43 13.97
CA LEU A 76 11.40 0.99 13.93
C LEU A 76 12.60 1.86 14.31
N LYS A 77 13.46 1.39 15.23
CA LYS A 77 14.71 2.07 15.60
C LYS A 77 15.71 2.14 14.43
N ARG A 78 15.87 1.04 13.69
CA ARG A 78 16.72 1.02 12.48
C ARG A 78 16.14 1.90 11.40
N TYR A 79 14.83 1.82 11.19
CA TYR A 79 14.12 2.64 10.22
C TYR A 79 14.24 4.13 10.53
N GLY A 80 14.12 4.55 11.79
CA GLY A 80 14.30 5.96 12.17
C GLY A 80 15.68 6.52 11.83
N ARG A 81 16.76 5.73 11.98
CA ARG A 81 18.11 6.15 11.52
C ARG A 81 18.17 6.29 10.00
N ARG A 82 17.50 5.40 9.27
CA ARG A 82 17.43 5.45 7.81
C ARG A 82 16.72 6.71 7.32
N VAL A 83 15.64 7.11 7.99
CA VAL A 83 14.93 8.37 7.73
C VAL A 83 15.84 9.56 8.03
N GLU A 84 16.53 9.55 9.17
CA GLU A 84 17.48 10.60 9.54
C GLU A 84 18.61 10.77 8.50
N ASP A 85 19.21 9.67 8.07
CA ASP A 85 20.26 9.67 7.05
C ASP A 85 19.75 10.26 5.73
N LEU A 86 18.54 9.91 5.31
CA LEU A 86 17.93 10.46 4.10
C LEU A 86 17.67 11.96 4.24
N LEU A 87 17.11 12.42 5.37
CA LEU A 87 16.85 13.85 5.61
C LEU A 87 18.13 14.69 5.60
N LYS A 88 19.24 14.16 6.11
CA LYS A 88 20.56 14.82 6.01
C LYS A 88 21.04 14.95 4.57
N GLU A 89 20.74 13.97 3.71
CA GLU A 89 21.03 14.09 2.28
C GLU A 89 20.14 15.15 1.60
N PHE A 90 18.86 15.29 2.01
CA PHE A 90 17.99 16.38 1.57
C PHE A 90 18.56 17.76 1.97
N GLU A 91 18.96 17.94 3.23
CA GLU A 91 19.59 19.17 3.73
C GLU A 91 20.85 19.53 2.94
N LYS A 92 21.74 18.55 2.76
CA LYS A 92 22.99 18.72 2.01
C LYS A 92 22.74 19.08 0.55
N ALA A 93 21.77 18.45 -0.10
CA ALA A 93 21.44 18.71 -1.51
C ALA A 93 20.71 20.05 -1.72
N ALA A 94 20.02 20.57 -0.70
CA ALA A 94 19.33 21.86 -0.74
C ALA A 94 20.26 23.07 -0.57
N ASN A 95 21.55 22.85 -0.30
CA ASN A 95 22.59 23.89 -0.33
C ASN A 95 22.29 25.12 0.56
N GLY A 96 21.74 24.89 1.76
CA GLY A 96 21.38 25.94 2.73
C GLY A 96 19.92 26.44 2.64
N MET A 97 19.10 25.86 1.75
CA MET A 97 17.67 26.16 1.66
C MET A 97 16.80 25.31 2.61
N ILE A 98 17.36 24.25 3.18
CA ILE A 98 16.71 23.42 4.19
C ILE A 98 17.55 23.47 5.47
N ASN A 99 16.92 23.78 6.60
CA ASN A 99 17.51 23.65 7.92
C ASN A 99 16.89 22.43 8.61
N LEU A 100 17.68 21.39 8.87
CA LEU A 100 17.20 20.17 9.51
C LEU A 100 17.43 20.22 11.04
N HIS A 101 16.35 20.13 11.80
CA HIS A 101 16.35 19.99 13.25
C HIS A 101 16.01 18.56 13.65
N ILE A 102 16.97 17.85 14.22
CA ILE A 102 16.78 16.48 14.71
C ILE A 102 16.45 16.54 16.20
N ILE A 103 15.23 16.13 16.56
CA ILE A 103 14.69 16.23 17.91
C ILE A 103 14.42 14.83 18.45
N ASN A 104 14.95 14.54 19.64
CA ASN A 104 14.63 13.34 20.40
C ASN A 104 13.73 13.72 21.59
N PRO A 105 12.40 13.78 21.40
CA PRO A 105 11.50 14.24 22.43
C PRO A 105 11.46 13.24 23.59
N THR A 106 11.77 13.70 24.79
CA THR A 106 11.56 12.93 26.03
C THR A 106 10.10 13.01 26.45
N PRO A 107 9.52 11.97 27.08
CA PRO A 107 8.14 12.02 27.56
C PRO A 107 7.89 13.25 28.45
N PHE A 108 6.73 13.91 28.27
CA PHE A 108 6.32 15.12 29.00
C PHE A 108 7.25 16.34 28.85
N SER A 109 8.11 16.38 27.83
CA SER A 109 8.90 17.58 27.49
C SER A 109 8.11 18.57 26.63
N GLU A 110 8.64 19.80 26.53
CA GLU A 110 8.12 20.82 25.60
C GLU A 110 8.15 20.33 24.14
N ASP A 111 9.21 19.62 23.74
CA ASP A 111 9.34 19.05 22.40
C ASP A 111 8.29 17.97 22.12
N ALA A 112 8.00 17.12 23.13
CA ALA A 112 6.92 16.14 23.03
C ALA A 112 5.55 16.84 22.93
N TYR A 113 5.33 17.89 23.71
CA TYR A 113 4.10 18.69 23.63
C TYR A 113 3.94 19.35 22.25
N LYS A 114 5.00 19.93 21.69
CA LYS A 114 5.02 20.49 20.32
C LYS A 114 4.70 19.41 19.29
N ALA A 115 5.36 18.26 19.35
CA ALA A 115 5.10 17.14 18.45
C ALA A 115 3.62 16.72 18.47
N SER A 116 3.04 16.58 19.67
CA SER A 116 1.61 16.28 19.83
C SER A 116 0.68 17.40 19.35
N LEU A 117 1.04 18.67 19.55
CA LEU A 117 0.25 19.82 19.11
C LEU A 117 0.13 19.86 17.58
N PHE A 118 1.20 19.53 16.87
CA PHE A 118 1.18 19.35 15.41
C PHE A 118 0.64 17.97 14.99
N GLY A 119 0.11 17.17 15.92
CA GLY A 119 -0.58 15.91 15.65
C GLY A 119 0.32 14.73 15.27
N LEU A 120 1.61 14.75 15.60
CA LEU A 120 2.45 13.57 15.39
C LEU A 120 1.99 12.39 16.25
N ASP A 121 2.10 11.18 15.71
CA ASP A 121 1.70 9.95 16.40
C ASP A 121 2.78 9.54 17.42
N ASP A 122 2.36 9.34 18.66
CA ASP A 122 3.20 8.96 19.80
C ASP A 122 3.01 7.50 20.26
N THR A 123 2.12 6.73 19.61
CA THR A 123 1.73 5.37 20.03
C THR A 123 2.91 4.41 20.17
N GLN A 124 3.90 4.47 19.27
CA GLN A 124 5.15 3.70 19.33
C GLN A 124 6.37 4.58 19.66
N GLY A 125 6.12 5.78 20.21
CA GLY A 125 7.05 6.89 20.29
C GLY A 125 7.14 7.66 18.97
N PHE A 126 7.39 8.97 19.05
CA PHE A 126 7.43 9.83 17.88
C PHE A 126 8.43 9.33 16.83
N LEU A 127 7.95 9.29 15.59
CA LEU A 127 8.76 9.08 14.40
C LEU A 127 8.08 9.82 13.24
N GLY A 128 8.18 11.15 13.24
CA GLY A 128 7.46 12.00 12.29
C GLY A 128 8.30 13.19 11.84
N LEU A 129 7.79 13.92 10.86
CA LEU A 129 8.44 15.11 10.29
C LEU A 129 7.44 16.26 10.27
N ILE A 130 7.88 17.44 10.70
CA ILE A 130 7.14 18.69 10.54
C ILE A 130 8.01 19.60 9.69
N GLY A 131 7.45 20.16 8.63
CA GLY A 131 8.11 21.20 7.85
C GLY A 131 7.37 22.51 7.96
N THR A 132 8.13 23.60 8.00
CA THR A 132 7.59 24.95 8.11
C THR A 132 8.27 25.88 7.13
N ARG A 133 7.54 26.91 6.72
CA ARG A 133 7.99 27.98 5.86
C ARG A 133 7.42 29.30 6.39
N ALA A 134 8.21 30.36 6.36
CA ALA A 134 7.76 31.68 6.81
C ALA A 134 6.45 32.09 6.10
N GLY A 135 5.43 32.47 6.88
CA GLY A 135 4.14 32.93 6.38
C GLY A 135 3.20 31.84 5.85
N GLN A 136 3.55 30.56 6.00
CA GLN A 136 2.72 29.43 5.57
C GLN A 136 2.43 28.46 6.72
N GLY A 137 1.32 27.74 6.62
CA GLY A 137 0.97 26.69 7.57
C GLY A 137 1.99 25.54 7.56
N ALA A 138 2.24 24.96 8.73
CA ALA A 138 3.12 23.80 8.85
C ALA A 138 2.54 22.59 8.11
N GLN A 139 3.41 21.82 7.45
CA GLN A 139 3.08 20.54 6.84
C GLN A 139 3.69 19.42 7.66
N ARG A 140 3.07 18.24 7.65
CA ARG A 140 3.50 17.13 8.51
C ARG A 140 3.39 15.75 7.87
N ILE A 141 4.29 14.87 8.28
CA ILE A 141 4.18 13.41 8.16
C ILE A 141 3.97 12.88 9.58
N GLN A 142 2.76 12.37 9.85
CA GLN A 142 2.33 12.02 11.22
C GLN A 142 3.20 10.92 11.84
N ALA A 143 3.47 9.89 11.06
CA ALA A 143 4.38 8.80 11.40
C ALA A 143 5.00 8.19 10.14
N PHE A 144 6.31 7.98 10.17
CA PHE A 144 6.98 7.17 9.16
C PHE A 144 6.78 5.68 9.48
N SER A 145 6.28 4.95 8.49
CA SER A 145 6.10 3.50 8.57
C SER A 145 7.16 2.75 7.75
N PRO A 146 7.82 1.71 8.29
CA PRO A 146 8.71 0.84 7.52
C PRO A 146 8.04 0.18 6.32
N GLU A 147 6.71 0.06 6.33
CA GLU A 147 5.95 -0.52 5.22
C GLU A 147 6.01 0.35 3.96
N HIS A 148 6.28 1.65 4.11
CA HIS A 148 6.39 2.63 3.02
C HIS A 148 7.84 3.07 2.77
N GLU A 149 8.83 2.27 3.19
CA GLU A 149 10.25 2.59 2.96
C GLU A 149 10.57 2.84 1.47
N SER A 150 9.84 2.17 0.57
CA SER A 150 9.91 2.35 -0.88
C SER A 150 9.50 3.75 -1.35
N LEU A 151 8.62 4.43 -0.61
CA LEU A 151 8.02 5.73 -0.92
C LEU A 151 8.59 6.87 -0.08
N LEU A 152 9.53 6.58 0.83
CA LEU A 152 10.05 7.55 1.80
C LEU A 152 10.58 8.84 1.15
N GLU A 153 11.32 8.71 0.05
CA GLU A 153 11.84 9.88 -0.68
C GLU A 153 10.72 10.72 -1.31
N TYR A 154 9.69 10.07 -1.83
CA TYR A 154 8.51 10.74 -2.35
C TYR A 154 7.76 11.48 -1.23
N GLU A 155 7.53 10.84 -0.08
CA GLU A 155 6.81 11.45 1.05
C GLU A 155 7.47 12.75 1.51
N ILE A 156 8.80 12.73 1.67
CA ILE A 156 9.57 13.93 2.09
C ILE A 156 9.53 15.00 0.99
N SER A 157 9.76 14.62 -0.27
CA SER A 157 9.72 15.54 -1.41
C SER A 157 8.35 16.18 -1.58
N HIS A 158 7.29 15.41 -1.35
CA HIS A 158 5.92 15.86 -1.44
C HIS A 158 5.56 16.85 -0.32
N LEU A 159 6.01 16.60 0.92
CA LEU A 159 5.89 17.56 2.01
C LEU A 159 6.59 18.89 1.68
N ILE A 160 7.81 18.83 1.13
CA ILE A 160 8.56 20.01 0.69
C ILE A 160 7.81 20.74 -0.43
N TYR A 161 7.30 20.00 -1.41
CA TYR A 161 6.52 20.56 -2.51
C TYR A 161 5.28 21.32 -2.02
N LYS A 162 4.51 20.76 -1.07
CA LYS A 162 3.33 21.39 -0.47
C LYS A 162 3.66 22.66 0.32
N LEU A 163 4.84 22.74 0.95
CA LEU A 163 5.31 23.98 1.59
C LEU A 163 5.64 25.07 0.57
N MET A 164 6.13 24.68 -0.60
CA MET A 164 6.46 25.62 -1.68
C MET A 164 5.21 26.10 -2.44
N HIS A 165 4.21 25.23 -2.61
CA HIS A 165 2.99 25.48 -3.38
C HIS A 165 1.76 25.26 -2.48
N PRO A 166 1.35 26.28 -1.71
CA PRO A 166 0.21 26.16 -0.79
C PRO A 166 -1.15 26.14 -1.53
N ASP A 167 -1.19 26.54 -2.79
CA ASP A 167 -2.41 26.58 -3.58
C ASP A 167 -2.95 25.18 -3.87
N ARG A 168 -4.28 25.03 -3.75
CA ARG A 168 -4.95 23.76 -4.00
C ARG A 168 -4.92 23.42 -5.50
N PRO A 169 -4.54 22.18 -5.88
CA PRO A 169 -4.57 21.78 -7.28
C PRO A 169 -6.01 21.83 -7.81
N THR A 170 -6.18 22.18 -9.07
CA THR A 170 -7.49 22.16 -9.74
C THR A 170 -7.76 20.77 -10.31
N VAL A 171 -8.92 20.20 -9.98
CA VAL A 171 -9.38 18.91 -10.49
C VAL A 171 -10.74 19.09 -11.15
N GLY A 172 -10.87 18.73 -12.42
CA GLY A 172 -12.17 18.69 -13.08
C GLY A 172 -12.91 17.39 -12.77
N LEU A 173 -14.19 17.47 -12.45
CA LEU A 173 -15.05 16.31 -12.19
C LEU A 173 -16.08 16.19 -13.31
N LEU A 174 -16.04 15.08 -14.05
CA LEU A 174 -17.01 14.74 -15.08
C LEU A 174 -17.75 13.47 -14.66
N SER A 175 -18.97 13.61 -14.16
CA SER A 175 -19.74 12.47 -13.66
C SER A 175 -20.91 12.12 -14.57
N GLY A 176 -21.04 10.83 -14.89
CA GLY A 176 -22.25 10.24 -15.46
C GLY A 176 -23.31 9.87 -14.41
N LEU A 177 -22.99 9.99 -13.12
CA LEU A 177 -23.85 9.63 -11.98
C LEU A 177 -24.08 10.83 -11.03
N PRO A 178 -25.22 10.87 -10.31
CA PRO A 178 -25.51 11.93 -9.35
C PRO A 178 -24.72 11.75 -8.04
N LEU A 179 -23.44 12.13 -8.04
CA LEU A 179 -22.52 11.93 -6.91
C LEU A 179 -22.89 12.70 -5.64
N ASP A 180 -23.60 13.81 -5.77
CA ASP A 180 -23.96 14.68 -4.63
C ASP A 180 -24.75 13.93 -3.55
N LYS A 181 -25.49 12.89 -3.95
CA LYS A 181 -26.32 12.08 -3.03
C LYS A 181 -25.62 10.82 -2.55
N SER A 182 -24.80 10.21 -3.39
CA SER A 182 -24.20 8.89 -3.12
C SER A 182 -22.77 8.98 -2.57
N ALA A 183 -22.04 10.05 -2.87
CA ALA A 183 -20.62 10.26 -2.56
C ALA A 183 -20.37 11.68 -2.01
N GLY A 184 -21.34 12.25 -1.30
CA GLY A 184 -21.30 13.61 -0.79
C GLY A 184 -20.14 13.82 0.20
N GLY A 185 -19.91 12.85 1.09
CA GLY A 185 -18.81 12.91 2.05
C GLY A 185 -17.43 12.91 1.37
N LEU A 186 -17.25 12.10 0.32
CA LEU A 186 -16.04 12.11 -0.48
C LEU A 186 -15.85 13.45 -1.23
N LEU A 187 -16.92 13.99 -1.82
CA LEU A 187 -16.88 15.27 -2.52
C LEU A 187 -16.50 16.42 -1.58
N GLU A 188 -16.97 16.42 -0.34
CA GLU A 188 -16.56 17.39 0.68
C GLU A 188 -15.06 17.29 0.98
N LEU A 189 -14.55 16.09 1.24
CA LEU A 189 -13.11 15.87 1.46
C LEU A 189 -12.27 16.30 0.23
N MET A 190 -12.75 16.04 -0.97
CA MET A 190 -12.11 16.51 -2.20
C MET A 190 -12.10 18.03 -2.29
N ARG A 191 -13.21 18.70 -1.95
CA ARG A 191 -13.32 20.17 -1.95
C ARG A 191 -12.48 20.83 -0.86
N GLU A 192 -12.12 20.12 0.20
CA GLU A 192 -11.14 20.59 1.19
C GLU A 192 -9.72 20.61 0.61
N GLN A 193 -9.33 19.54 -0.10
CA GLN A 193 -7.96 19.35 -0.58
C GLN A 193 -7.68 19.93 -1.97
N PHE A 194 -8.71 20.04 -2.82
CA PHE A 194 -8.60 20.43 -4.22
C PHE A 194 -9.58 21.56 -4.57
N SER A 195 -9.26 22.32 -5.61
CA SER A 195 -10.23 23.19 -6.29
C SER A 195 -11.01 22.35 -7.30
N VAL A 196 -12.12 21.75 -6.84
CA VAL A 196 -12.96 20.88 -7.68
C VAL A 196 -13.86 21.73 -8.59
N VAL A 197 -13.82 21.45 -9.89
CA VAL A 197 -14.68 22.10 -10.90
C VAL A 197 -15.53 21.03 -11.59
N GLU A 198 -16.84 21.08 -11.37
CA GLU A 198 -17.77 20.15 -12.02
C GLU A 198 -18.00 20.53 -13.48
N LEU A 199 -17.92 19.54 -14.35
CA LEU A 199 -18.09 19.64 -15.80
C LEU A 199 -19.39 18.94 -16.21
N ALA A 200 -20.12 19.55 -17.14
CA ALA A 200 -21.34 18.96 -17.68
C ALA A 200 -21.04 17.70 -18.52
N ALA A 201 -21.90 16.68 -18.43
CA ALA A 201 -21.75 15.41 -19.16
C ALA A 201 -21.74 15.56 -20.70
N ASN A 202 -22.21 16.69 -21.23
CA ASN A 202 -22.27 17.02 -22.66
C ASN A 202 -21.17 18.01 -23.11
N ILE A 203 -20.04 18.10 -22.38
CA ILE A 203 -18.93 18.98 -22.75
C ILE A 203 -18.45 18.74 -24.18
N THR A 204 -18.09 19.83 -24.84
CA THR A 204 -17.52 19.81 -26.19
C THR A 204 -16.00 19.92 -26.19
N GLN A 205 -15.42 20.44 -25.11
CA GLN A 205 -13.99 20.57 -24.90
C GLN A 205 -13.71 20.65 -23.39
N VAL A 206 -12.62 20.03 -22.96
CA VAL A 206 -12.08 20.20 -21.60
C VAL A 206 -11.31 21.52 -21.53
N PRO A 207 -11.54 22.38 -20.52
CA PRO A 207 -10.80 23.62 -20.36
C PRO A 207 -9.28 23.38 -20.31
N PRO A 208 -8.47 24.15 -21.07
CA PRO A 208 -7.03 23.93 -21.17
C PRO A 208 -6.27 24.18 -19.87
N THR A 209 -6.88 24.88 -18.91
CA THR A 209 -6.33 25.12 -17.57
C THR A 209 -6.38 23.90 -16.66
N MET A 210 -7.14 22.85 -17.04
CA MET A 210 -7.28 21.63 -16.25
C MET A 210 -6.23 20.61 -16.66
N ASN A 211 -5.38 20.22 -15.71
CA ASN A 211 -4.34 19.22 -15.90
C ASN A 211 -4.78 17.82 -15.42
N THR A 212 -5.80 17.75 -14.55
CA THR A 212 -6.29 16.52 -13.95
C THR A 212 -7.81 16.44 -14.03
N LEU A 213 -8.33 15.29 -14.48
CA LEU A 213 -9.75 14.99 -14.53
C LEU A 213 -10.07 13.71 -13.77
N MET A 214 -11.15 13.75 -13.02
CA MET A 214 -11.83 12.57 -12.49
C MET A 214 -13.10 12.34 -13.31
N VAL A 215 -13.20 11.17 -13.93
CA VAL A 215 -14.35 10.77 -14.74
C VAL A 215 -15.03 9.59 -14.08
N VAL A 216 -16.31 9.74 -13.75
CA VAL A 216 -17.09 8.68 -13.07
C VAL A 216 -18.18 8.17 -14.01
N GLN A 217 -18.19 6.85 -14.22
CA GLN A 217 -19.12 6.13 -15.09
C GLN A 217 -19.28 6.77 -16.48
N PRO A 218 -18.21 6.74 -17.31
CA PRO A 218 -18.21 7.36 -18.63
C PRO A 218 -19.20 6.75 -19.63
N HIS A 219 -19.85 5.62 -19.31
CA HIS A 219 -20.88 4.99 -20.15
C HIS A 219 -22.03 5.94 -20.50
N ALA A 220 -22.41 6.83 -19.57
CA ALA A 220 -23.46 7.83 -19.77
C ALA A 220 -23.02 9.04 -20.61
N LEU A 221 -21.74 9.14 -20.98
CA LEU A 221 -21.22 10.28 -21.75
C LEU A 221 -21.56 10.15 -23.23
N SER A 222 -21.91 11.29 -23.84
CA SER A 222 -22.11 11.38 -25.29
C SER A 222 -20.81 11.08 -26.05
N GLY A 223 -20.93 10.63 -27.31
CA GLY A 223 -19.75 10.43 -28.17
C GLY A 223 -18.87 11.68 -28.28
N ARG A 224 -19.47 12.86 -28.27
CA ARG A 224 -18.76 14.15 -28.30
C ARG A 224 -17.95 14.41 -27.02
N ALA A 225 -18.49 14.08 -25.86
CA ALA A 225 -17.77 14.18 -24.60
C ALA A 225 -16.62 13.17 -24.51
N LEU A 226 -16.82 11.94 -25.00
CA LEU A 226 -15.75 10.93 -25.11
C LEU A 226 -14.62 11.39 -26.03
N TYR A 227 -14.95 12.00 -27.18
CA TYR A 227 -13.96 12.59 -28.08
C TYR A 227 -13.20 13.75 -27.41
N ALA A 228 -13.90 14.66 -26.72
CA ALA A 228 -13.27 15.75 -25.98
C ALA A 228 -12.32 15.26 -24.88
N LEU A 229 -12.72 14.22 -24.15
CA LEU A 229 -11.90 13.56 -23.13
C LEU A 229 -10.65 12.93 -23.75
N GLU A 230 -10.80 12.15 -24.82
CA GLU A 230 -9.67 11.52 -25.50
C GLU A 230 -8.65 12.55 -25.96
N GLN A 231 -9.11 13.59 -26.66
CA GLN A 231 -8.24 14.63 -27.20
C GLN A 231 -7.50 15.39 -26.09
N TRP A 232 -8.09 15.50 -24.91
CA TRP A 232 -7.43 16.08 -23.75
C TRP A 232 -6.38 15.13 -23.13
N VAL A 233 -6.68 13.83 -23.02
CA VAL A 233 -5.72 12.81 -22.55
C VAL A 233 -4.52 12.73 -23.50
N LEU A 234 -4.74 12.73 -24.82
CA LEU A 234 -3.68 12.69 -25.83
C LEU A 234 -2.79 13.95 -25.82
N LYS A 235 -3.28 15.08 -25.30
CA LYS A 235 -2.49 16.30 -25.08
C LYS A 235 -1.64 16.25 -23.80
N GLY A 236 -1.70 15.14 -23.04
CA GLY A 236 -0.96 14.94 -21.81
C GLY A 236 -1.76 15.14 -20.52
N GLY A 237 -3.08 15.34 -20.62
CA GLY A 237 -3.99 15.40 -19.48
C GLY A 237 -3.95 14.12 -18.63
N LYS A 238 -4.14 14.26 -17.32
CA LYS A 238 -4.03 13.17 -16.33
C LYS A 238 -5.41 12.70 -15.88
N LEU A 239 -5.72 11.43 -16.11
CA LEU A 239 -7.08 10.92 -15.96
C LEU A 239 -7.19 9.93 -14.80
N MET A 240 -8.13 10.15 -13.88
CA MET A 240 -8.65 9.12 -12.99
C MET A 240 -10.04 8.72 -13.49
N MET A 241 -10.25 7.46 -13.82
CA MET A 241 -11.49 6.97 -14.42
C MET A 241 -12.08 5.85 -13.57
N PHE A 242 -13.37 5.96 -13.26
CA PHE A 242 -14.15 4.92 -12.60
C PHE A 242 -15.11 4.33 -13.61
N ILE A 243 -14.98 3.03 -13.88
CA ILE A 243 -15.83 2.26 -14.78
C ILE A 243 -16.41 1.09 -14.00
N ASP A 244 -17.68 0.80 -14.18
CA ASP A 244 -18.37 -0.23 -13.43
C ASP A 244 -19.23 -1.09 -14.36
N PRO A 245 -19.09 -2.43 -14.36
CA PRO A 245 -20.02 -3.30 -15.08
C PRO A 245 -21.44 -3.23 -14.51
N VAL A 246 -21.58 -3.06 -13.19
CA VAL A 246 -22.87 -3.01 -12.47
C VAL A 246 -22.77 -1.99 -11.34
N SER A 247 -23.15 -0.74 -11.61
CA SER A 247 -23.14 0.32 -10.59
C SER A 247 -24.32 0.18 -9.63
N GLU A 248 -24.07 0.05 -8.31
CA GLU A 248 -25.11 0.14 -7.28
C GLU A 248 -25.56 1.61 -7.06
N ILE A 249 -24.69 2.59 -7.35
CA ILE A 249 -25.00 4.04 -7.29
C ILE A 249 -26.03 4.48 -8.34
N GLY A 250 -26.03 3.85 -9.52
CA GLY A 250 -26.92 4.17 -10.64
C GLY A 250 -27.84 2.99 -10.95
N ALA A 251 -29.05 2.98 -10.42
CA ALA A 251 -30.04 1.90 -10.56
C ALA A 251 -30.56 1.66 -12.00
N ASP A 252 -29.96 2.25 -13.04
CA ASP A 252 -30.39 2.11 -14.43
C ASP A 252 -29.39 1.30 -15.27
N ALA A 253 -29.95 0.27 -15.90
CA ALA A 253 -29.46 -0.67 -16.91
C ALA A 253 -27.98 -0.63 -17.35
N ILE A 254 -27.40 -1.83 -17.36
CA ILE A 254 -26.19 -2.25 -18.10
C ILE A 254 -26.24 -1.66 -19.52
N SER A 255 -25.66 -0.47 -19.70
CA SER A 255 -25.59 0.19 -20.99
C SER A 255 -24.16 0.06 -21.50
N THR A 256 -23.94 -0.99 -22.30
CA THR A 256 -22.70 -1.17 -23.04
C THR A 256 -22.51 0.01 -23.99
N ASN A 257 -21.45 0.79 -23.78
CA ASN A 257 -21.09 1.90 -24.65
C ASN A 257 -19.93 1.45 -25.53
N ALA A 258 -20.24 0.91 -26.70
CA ALA A 258 -19.24 0.36 -27.62
C ALA A 258 -18.12 1.35 -27.99
N ARG A 259 -18.37 2.66 -27.90
CA ARG A 259 -17.35 3.69 -28.15
C ARG A 259 -16.35 3.80 -26.99
N LEU A 260 -16.82 3.63 -25.76
CA LEU A 260 -15.95 3.57 -24.59
C LEU A 260 -15.08 2.30 -24.64
N ASP A 261 -15.64 1.16 -25.04
CA ASP A 261 -14.88 -0.09 -25.19
C ASP A 261 -13.79 0.06 -26.26
N ALA A 262 -14.11 0.71 -27.38
CA ALA A 262 -13.15 1.06 -28.42
C ALA A 262 -12.05 2.01 -27.90
N LEU A 263 -12.40 3.00 -27.08
CA LEU A 263 -11.47 3.93 -26.44
C LEU A 263 -10.48 3.21 -25.53
N LEU A 264 -10.99 2.37 -24.61
CA LEU A 264 -10.16 1.60 -23.68
C LEU A 264 -9.22 0.65 -24.46
N THR A 265 -9.74 0.00 -25.50
CA THR A 265 -8.94 -0.89 -26.37
C THR A 265 -7.84 -0.12 -27.11
N ALA A 266 -8.12 1.08 -27.60
CA ALA A 266 -7.13 1.94 -28.26
C ALA A 266 -6.01 2.41 -27.31
N TRP A 267 -6.31 2.53 -26.01
CA TRP A 267 -5.33 2.82 -24.95
C TRP A 267 -4.63 1.56 -24.42
N GLY A 268 -5.05 0.38 -24.88
CA GLY A 268 -4.43 -0.89 -24.57
C GLY A 268 -4.96 -1.58 -23.31
N ILE A 269 -6.18 -1.25 -22.88
CA ILE A 269 -6.86 -1.87 -21.74
C ILE A 269 -8.12 -2.59 -22.23
N GLN A 270 -8.45 -3.69 -21.57
CA GLN A 270 -9.69 -4.44 -21.76
C GLN A 270 -10.38 -4.63 -20.41
N MET A 271 -11.69 -4.36 -20.40
CA MET A 271 -12.58 -4.69 -19.29
C MET A 271 -13.83 -5.36 -19.88
N PRO A 272 -14.15 -6.60 -19.49
CA PRO A 272 -15.43 -7.21 -19.85
C PRO A 272 -16.58 -6.43 -19.19
N ALA A 273 -17.51 -5.91 -19.99
CA ALA A 273 -18.61 -5.08 -19.50
C ALA A 273 -19.74 -5.88 -18.84
N ASP A 274 -19.82 -7.19 -19.12
CA ASP A 274 -20.86 -8.11 -18.69
C ASP A 274 -20.42 -9.01 -17.53
N LYS A 275 -19.19 -8.85 -17.02
CA LYS A 275 -18.64 -9.69 -15.96
C LYS A 275 -18.25 -8.89 -14.74
N LEU A 276 -18.61 -9.41 -13.58
CA LEU A 276 -18.18 -8.92 -12.29
C LEU A 276 -17.25 -9.91 -11.60
N LEU A 277 -16.46 -9.37 -10.70
CA LEU A 277 -15.48 -10.08 -9.92
C LEU A 277 -16.09 -10.57 -8.62
N VAL A 278 -16.02 -11.88 -8.40
CA VAL A 278 -16.29 -12.49 -7.11
C VAL A 278 -14.99 -13.00 -6.50
N ASP A 279 -14.81 -12.78 -5.21
CA ASP A 279 -13.65 -13.28 -4.47
C ASP A 279 -14.05 -13.67 -3.06
N ASN A 280 -14.13 -14.98 -2.83
CA ASN A 280 -14.55 -15.49 -1.53
C ASN A 280 -13.53 -15.26 -0.41
N LEU A 281 -12.24 -15.05 -0.74
CA LEU A 281 -11.22 -14.80 0.30
C LEU A 281 -11.39 -13.41 0.91
N TYR A 282 -11.79 -12.44 0.07
CA TYR A 282 -11.98 -11.05 0.47
C TYR A 282 -13.45 -10.67 0.63
N ALA A 283 -14.38 -11.59 0.40
CA ALA A 283 -15.81 -11.39 0.60
C ALA A 283 -16.10 -10.88 2.02
N SER A 284 -17.04 -9.93 2.09
CA SER A 284 -17.46 -9.30 3.34
C SER A 284 -18.97 -9.35 3.48
N SER A 285 -19.43 -9.35 4.72
CA SER A 285 -20.87 -9.43 5.01
C SER A 285 -21.54 -8.07 4.74
N ALA A 286 -22.66 -8.12 4.04
CA ALA A 286 -23.53 -7.00 3.76
C ALA A 286 -24.85 -7.19 4.51
N THR A 287 -25.38 -6.14 5.13
CA THR A 287 -26.77 -6.12 5.59
C THR A 287 -27.65 -5.66 4.43
N PRO A 288 -28.53 -6.52 3.87
CA PRO A 288 -29.36 -6.15 2.72
C PRO A 288 -30.41 -5.08 3.05
N ASP A 289 -30.91 -5.06 4.30
CA ASP A 289 -31.89 -4.09 4.79
C ASP A 289 -31.83 -3.96 6.32
N THR A 290 -32.40 -2.87 6.83
CA THR A 290 -32.43 -2.54 8.27
C THR A 290 -33.21 -3.60 9.04
N GLY A 291 -32.52 -4.41 9.86
CA GLY A 291 -33.13 -5.48 10.66
C GLY A 291 -32.94 -6.90 10.10
N MET A 292 -32.39 -7.06 8.90
CA MET A 292 -32.04 -8.37 8.33
C MET A 292 -30.63 -8.82 8.78
N PRO A 293 -30.35 -10.14 8.86
CA PRO A 293 -29.02 -10.64 9.17
C PRO A 293 -28.02 -10.26 8.08
N ALA A 294 -26.77 -10.02 8.48
CA ALA A 294 -25.69 -9.78 7.54
C ALA A 294 -25.40 -11.08 6.78
N VAL A 295 -25.44 -11.03 5.46
CA VAL A 295 -25.16 -12.18 4.58
C VAL A 295 -23.82 -11.93 3.91
N LEU A 296 -22.99 -12.97 3.80
CA LEU A 296 -21.73 -12.89 3.07
C LEU A 296 -22.00 -12.58 1.59
N HIS A 297 -21.51 -11.44 1.12
CA HIS A 297 -21.70 -11.01 -0.27
C HIS A 297 -20.39 -11.22 -1.06
N PRO A 298 -20.33 -12.18 -2.00
CA PRO A 298 -19.07 -12.57 -2.64
C PRO A 298 -18.53 -11.53 -3.64
N ALA A 299 -19.35 -10.56 -4.06
CA ALA A 299 -18.93 -9.43 -4.89
C ALA A 299 -18.58 -8.17 -4.07
N ARG A 300 -18.79 -8.19 -2.74
CA ARG A 300 -18.36 -7.10 -1.85
C ARG A 300 -17.05 -7.47 -1.18
N LEU A 301 -15.96 -6.91 -1.67
CA LEU A 301 -14.61 -7.33 -1.31
C LEU A 301 -13.97 -6.32 -0.36
N HIS A 302 -13.61 -6.78 0.84
CA HIS A 302 -12.76 -6.05 1.76
C HIS A 302 -11.30 -6.41 1.49
N LEU A 303 -10.66 -5.64 0.61
CA LEU A 303 -9.29 -5.84 0.17
C LEU A 303 -8.30 -5.44 1.28
N PRO A 304 -7.50 -6.37 1.82
CA PRO A 304 -6.50 -6.05 2.83
C PRO A 304 -5.24 -5.46 2.19
N ARG A 305 -4.31 -4.94 3.01
CA ARG A 305 -3.03 -4.39 2.53
C ARG A 305 -2.24 -5.30 1.57
N GLN A 306 -2.37 -6.62 1.65
CA GLN A 306 -1.67 -7.54 0.76
C GLN A 306 -2.27 -7.61 -0.66
N ALA A 307 -3.52 -7.17 -0.83
CA ALA A 307 -4.20 -7.02 -2.10
C ALA A 307 -3.80 -5.72 -2.84
N MET A 308 -2.93 -4.91 -2.24
CA MET A 308 -2.53 -3.61 -2.76
C MET A 308 -1.04 -3.59 -3.12
N THR A 309 -0.67 -2.81 -4.12
CA THR A 309 0.75 -2.56 -4.39
C THR A 309 1.41 -1.80 -3.24
N ARG A 310 2.74 -1.93 -3.07
CA ARG A 310 3.51 -1.18 -2.05
C ARG A 310 4.38 -0.08 -2.65
N SER A 311 4.43 -0.03 -3.97
CA SER A 311 5.31 0.83 -4.74
C SER A 311 4.60 2.06 -5.32
N ASP A 312 3.28 2.16 -5.13
CA ASP A 312 2.47 3.27 -5.67
C ASP A 312 1.84 4.10 -4.55
N ILE A 313 1.94 5.42 -4.69
CA ILE A 313 1.41 6.42 -3.76
C ILE A 313 -0.12 6.36 -3.63
N SER A 314 -0.85 5.93 -4.66
CA SER A 314 -2.31 5.75 -4.57
C SER A 314 -2.69 4.87 -3.39
N THR A 315 -1.84 3.91 -3.04
CA THR A 315 -2.07 2.96 -1.94
C THR A 315 -1.39 3.35 -0.62
N TRP A 316 -0.87 4.57 -0.52
CA TRP A 316 -0.15 5.04 0.66
C TRP A 316 -1.07 5.23 1.88
N GLY A 317 -0.62 4.77 3.03
CA GLY A 317 -1.40 4.86 4.28
C GLY A 317 -2.63 3.96 4.33
N LEU A 318 -2.91 3.19 3.27
CA LEU A 318 -4.09 2.35 3.20
C LEU A 318 -3.88 1.04 3.97
N HIS A 319 -4.88 0.67 4.75
CA HIS A 319 -4.91 -0.58 5.51
C HIS A 319 -5.85 -1.60 4.85
N SER A 320 -7.03 -1.12 4.46
CA SER A 320 -8.04 -1.85 3.70
C SER A 320 -8.76 -0.91 2.73
N VAL A 321 -9.31 -1.47 1.65
CA VAL A 321 -10.18 -0.79 0.68
C VAL A 321 -11.38 -1.71 0.47
N ILE A 322 -12.58 -1.15 0.37
CA ILE A 322 -13.80 -1.90 0.12
C ILE A 322 -14.30 -1.57 -1.28
N VAL A 323 -14.57 -2.62 -2.04
CA VAL A 323 -15.10 -2.56 -3.40
C VAL A 323 -16.36 -3.42 -3.48
N SER A 324 -17.32 -3.08 -4.33
CA SER A 324 -18.56 -3.83 -4.57
C SER A 324 -18.77 -4.00 -6.06
N SER A 325 -19.23 -5.17 -6.48
CA SER A 325 -19.65 -5.45 -7.86
C SER A 325 -18.61 -5.12 -8.94
N SER A 326 -17.32 -5.13 -8.57
CA SER A 326 -16.23 -4.61 -9.39
C SER A 326 -15.99 -5.43 -10.66
N GLY A 327 -15.52 -4.79 -11.72
CA GLY A 327 -14.98 -5.45 -12.91
C GLY A 327 -13.53 -5.92 -12.74
N ALA A 328 -12.94 -6.38 -13.84
CA ALA A 328 -11.51 -6.70 -13.91
C ALA A 328 -10.85 -6.11 -15.16
N LEU A 329 -9.72 -5.46 -14.92
CA LEU A 329 -8.87 -4.86 -15.94
C LEU A 329 -7.82 -5.87 -16.40
N SER A 330 -7.60 -5.90 -17.71
CA SER A 330 -6.50 -6.63 -18.32
C SER A 330 -5.84 -5.80 -19.41
N LEU A 331 -4.58 -6.12 -19.71
CA LEU A 331 -3.85 -5.45 -20.78
C LEU A 331 -4.28 -6.05 -22.14
N ALA A 332 -4.61 -5.20 -23.10
CA ALA A 332 -4.98 -5.64 -24.44
C ALA A 332 -3.82 -6.38 -25.13
N PRO A 333 -4.08 -7.41 -25.95
CA PRO A 333 -3.05 -8.09 -26.72
C PRO A 333 -2.24 -7.11 -27.57
N LYS A 334 -0.90 -7.24 -27.54
CA LYS A 334 0.05 -6.36 -28.29
C LYS A 334 0.08 -4.90 -27.82
N SER A 335 -0.51 -4.58 -26.67
CA SER A 335 -0.36 -3.26 -26.06
C SER A 335 1.11 -2.97 -25.73
N ARG A 336 1.53 -1.73 -25.95
CA ARG A 336 2.85 -1.21 -25.54
C ARG A 336 2.78 -0.47 -24.21
N SER A 337 1.59 -0.34 -23.64
CA SER A 337 1.35 0.35 -22.38
C SER A 337 1.75 -0.56 -21.20
N LEU A 338 2.31 0.06 -20.16
CA LEU A 338 2.60 -0.57 -18.89
C LEU A 338 1.36 -0.44 -17.99
N LEU A 339 0.78 -1.58 -17.62
CA LEU A 339 -0.29 -1.65 -16.64
C LEU A 339 0.30 -2.06 -15.28
N THR A 340 0.34 -1.12 -14.35
CA THR A 340 0.79 -1.34 -12.97
C THR A 340 -0.43 -1.57 -12.08
N PRO A 341 -0.64 -2.78 -11.53
CA PRO A 341 -1.79 -3.04 -10.68
C PRO A 341 -1.69 -2.28 -9.36
N LEU A 342 -2.77 -1.64 -8.95
CA LEU A 342 -2.92 -0.93 -7.68
C LEU A 342 -3.69 -1.77 -6.67
N LEU A 343 -4.82 -2.32 -7.10
CA LEU A 343 -5.70 -3.20 -6.32
C LEU A 343 -5.87 -4.53 -7.07
N LEU A 344 -5.66 -5.64 -6.36
CA LEU A 344 -5.67 -7.00 -6.90
C LEU A 344 -6.63 -7.87 -6.09
N SER A 345 -7.33 -8.77 -6.75
CA SER A 345 -8.03 -9.84 -6.08
C SER A 345 -7.08 -10.95 -5.61
N SER A 346 -7.63 -11.87 -4.83
CA SER A 346 -6.99 -13.12 -4.48
C SER A 346 -6.92 -14.07 -5.67
N ARG A 347 -6.16 -15.16 -5.51
CA ARG A 347 -6.09 -16.23 -6.50
C ARG A 347 -7.33 -17.13 -6.51
N GLN A 348 -8.25 -16.92 -5.58
CA GLN A 348 -9.54 -17.61 -5.47
C GLN A 348 -10.67 -16.76 -6.06
N SER A 349 -10.33 -15.78 -6.89
CA SER A 349 -11.32 -14.94 -7.56
C SER A 349 -11.73 -15.52 -8.91
N ALA A 350 -12.96 -15.26 -9.32
CA ALA A 350 -13.42 -15.52 -10.68
C ALA A 350 -14.28 -14.36 -11.20
N LEU A 351 -14.42 -14.35 -12.52
CA LEU A 351 -15.35 -13.48 -13.22
C LEU A 351 -16.65 -14.24 -13.49
N VAL A 352 -17.76 -13.65 -13.07
CA VAL A 352 -19.12 -14.19 -13.20
C VAL A 352 -19.96 -13.22 -14.03
N ASP A 353 -20.87 -13.73 -14.84
CA ASP A 353 -21.80 -12.89 -15.60
C ASP A 353 -22.72 -12.07 -14.68
N ALA A 354 -22.83 -10.78 -14.96
CA ALA A 354 -23.56 -9.80 -14.16
C ALA A 354 -25.06 -10.15 -14.02
N GLU A 355 -25.71 -10.55 -15.12
CA GLU A 355 -27.12 -10.95 -15.10
C GLU A 355 -27.35 -12.21 -14.24
N ARG A 356 -26.44 -13.19 -14.36
CA ARG A 356 -26.50 -14.42 -13.57
C ARG A 356 -26.35 -14.12 -12.08
N PHE A 357 -25.46 -13.20 -11.73
CA PHE A 357 -25.29 -12.74 -10.35
C PHE A 357 -26.53 -12.01 -9.80
N ALA A 358 -27.10 -11.08 -10.58
CA ALA A 358 -28.28 -10.33 -10.19
C ALA A 358 -29.52 -11.23 -9.96
N SER A 359 -29.61 -12.33 -10.71
CA SER A 359 -30.69 -13.33 -10.56
C SER A 359 -30.44 -14.39 -9.48
N ALA A 360 -29.24 -14.44 -8.87
CA ALA A 360 -28.89 -15.47 -7.91
C ALA A 360 -29.58 -15.26 -6.55
N THR A 361 -30.32 -16.28 -6.09
CA THR A 361 -30.97 -16.28 -4.77
C THR A 361 -30.05 -16.78 -3.65
N THR A 362 -29.03 -17.57 -3.99
CA THR A 362 -27.97 -18.02 -3.08
C THR A 362 -26.61 -17.96 -3.76
N PHE A 363 -25.63 -17.42 -3.04
CA PHE A 363 -24.28 -17.16 -3.56
C PHE A 363 -23.34 -18.39 -3.54
N ASP A 364 -23.77 -19.52 -2.94
CA ASP A 364 -22.96 -20.74 -2.76
C ASP A 364 -22.39 -21.27 -4.09
N SER A 365 -23.17 -21.25 -5.17
CA SER A 365 -22.73 -21.78 -6.48
C SER A 365 -21.65 -20.94 -7.15
N LEU A 366 -21.66 -19.62 -6.92
CA LEU A 366 -20.68 -18.67 -7.47
C LEU A 366 -19.36 -18.73 -6.69
N ILE A 367 -19.46 -19.04 -5.40
CA ILE A 367 -18.34 -19.23 -4.49
C ILE A 367 -17.49 -20.46 -4.90
N ASP A 368 -18.09 -21.50 -5.48
CA ASP A 368 -17.37 -22.69 -5.94
C ASP A 368 -16.64 -22.48 -7.29
N GLU A 369 -17.22 -21.74 -8.25
CA GLU A 369 -16.54 -21.36 -9.50
C GLU A 369 -15.27 -20.51 -9.23
N SER A 370 -15.33 -19.60 -8.27
CA SER A 370 -14.20 -18.73 -7.85
C SER A 370 -12.93 -19.49 -7.44
N ALA A 371 -13.07 -20.68 -6.88
CA ALA A 371 -11.95 -21.48 -6.38
C ALA A 371 -11.10 -22.13 -7.50
N THR A 372 -11.54 -22.08 -8.76
CA THR A 372 -10.94 -22.85 -9.87
C THR A 372 -9.95 -22.07 -10.74
N SER A 373 -10.02 -20.73 -10.76
CA SER A 373 -9.27 -19.90 -11.71
C SER A 373 -7.77 -19.79 -11.40
N GLY A 374 -7.39 -19.71 -10.11
CA GLY A 374 -5.98 -19.63 -9.67
C GLY A 374 -5.23 -18.33 -10.06
N GLN A 375 -5.90 -17.42 -10.77
CA GLN A 375 -5.37 -16.14 -11.26
C GLN A 375 -5.88 -14.98 -10.39
N ARG A 376 -5.05 -13.94 -10.26
CA ARG A 376 -5.47 -12.66 -9.66
C ARG A 376 -5.98 -11.75 -10.76
N HIS A 377 -7.06 -11.05 -10.49
CA HIS A 377 -7.65 -10.05 -11.36
C HIS A 377 -7.30 -8.66 -10.85
N VAL A 378 -7.13 -7.71 -11.77
CA VAL A 378 -6.78 -6.32 -11.44
C VAL A 378 -8.05 -5.51 -11.32
N ILE A 379 -8.31 -4.95 -10.14
CA ILE A 379 -9.50 -4.13 -9.86
C ILE A 379 -9.21 -2.66 -10.19
N ALA A 380 -8.02 -2.19 -9.83
CA ALA A 380 -7.54 -0.85 -10.18
C ALA A 380 -6.11 -0.90 -10.68
N ALA A 381 -5.79 -0.09 -11.69
CA ALA A 381 -4.47 -0.06 -12.29
C ALA A 381 -4.06 1.36 -12.71
N ARG A 382 -2.76 1.63 -12.65
CA ARG A 382 -2.14 2.76 -13.33
C ARG A 382 -1.69 2.32 -14.72
N LEU A 383 -2.00 3.12 -15.72
CA LEU A 383 -1.57 2.93 -17.09
C LEU A 383 -0.60 4.03 -17.50
N ASP A 384 0.55 3.60 -18.00
CA ASP A 384 1.62 4.45 -18.50
C ASP A 384 2.08 3.95 -19.88
N GLY A 385 2.07 4.79 -20.90
CA GLY A 385 2.63 4.44 -22.20
C GLY A 385 1.95 5.11 -23.39
N PRO A 386 2.28 4.67 -24.62
CA PRO A 386 1.74 5.28 -25.82
C PRO A 386 0.27 4.91 -26.01
N ALA A 387 -0.52 5.86 -26.49
CA ALA A 387 -1.92 5.66 -26.82
C ALA A 387 -2.24 6.20 -28.21
N TYR A 388 -3.24 5.59 -28.84
CA TYR A 388 -3.74 5.96 -30.16
C TYR A 388 -5.16 6.50 -30.05
N SER A 389 -5.55 7.34 -31.00
CA SER A 389 -6.91 7.84 -31.09
C SER A 389 -7.89 6.73 -31.47
N ALA A 390 -9.04 6.68 -30.80
CA ALA A 390 -10.17 5.84 -31.19
C ALA A 390 -11.08 6.55 -32.22
N PHE A 391 -10.78 7.82 -32.56
CA PHE A 391 -11.53 8.63 -33.53
C PHE A 391 -10.62 9.13 -34.67
N PRO A 392 -10.07 8.21 -35.50
CA PRO A 392 -9.11 8.58 -36.54
C PRO A 392 -9.69 9.48 -37.63
N ASP A 393 -10.99 9.37 -37.89
CA ASP A 393 -11.71 10.18 -38.88
C ASP A 393 -12.40 11.42 -38.26
N GLY A 394 -12.19 11.67 -36.97
CA GLY A 394 -12.94 12.67 -36.20
C GLY A 394 -14.34 12.19 -35.79
N LEU A 395 -15.19 13.14 -35.41
CA LEU A 395 -16.55 12.85 -34.93
C LEU A 395 -17.55 13.90 -35.42
N GLU A 396 -18.63 13.46 -36.08
CA GLU A 396 -19.79 14.31 -36.43
C GLU A 396 -19.43 15.66 -37.09
N GLY A 397 -18.49 15.63 -38.05
CA GLY A 397 -18.04 16.83 -38.77
C GLY A 397 -16.94 17.64 -38.07
N GLN A 398 -16.50 17.22 -36.87
CA GLN A 398 -15.25 17.72 -36.29
C GLN A 398 -14.05 17.04 -36.97
N PRO A 399 -13.01 17.81 -37.34
CA PRO A 399 -11.83 17.25 -37.98
C PRO A 399 -11.11 16.28 -37.02
N PRO A 400 -10.33 15.33 -37.57
CA PRO A 400 -9.51 14.45 -36.76
C PRO A 400 -8.54 15.25 -35.89
N GLY A 401 -8.46 14.88 -34.62
CA GLY A 401 -7.60 15.52 -33.64
C GLY A 401 -6.19 14.90 -33.60
N LEU A 402 -5.53 14.97 -32.45
CA LEU A 402 -4.31 14.22 -32.18
C LEU A 402 -4.58 12.73 -32.34
N GLN A 403 -3.71 12.07 -33.10
CA GLN A 403 -3.84 10.66 -33.45
C GLN A 403 -3.06 9.72 -32.53
N ARG A 404 -2.05 10.28 -31.84
CA ARG A 404 -1.14 9.52 -30.99
C ARG A 404 -0.58 10.41 -29.89
N ALA A 405 -0.37 9.81 -28.73
CA ALA A 405 0.47 10.33 -27.66
C ALA A 405 1.57 9.31 -27.34
N GLU A 406 2.79 9.77 -27.11
CA GLU A 406 3.90 8.87 -26.71
C GLU A 406 3.74 8.38 -25.27
N GLN A 407 3.13 9.20 -24.42
CA GLN A 407 2.92 8.88 -23.02
C GLN A 407 1.57 9.47 -22.55
N ILE A 408 0.62 8.59 -22.24
CA ILE A 408 -0.55 8.92 -21.44
C ILE A 408 -0.34 8.45 -20.00
N GLN A 409 -1.05 9.10 -19.08
CA GLN A 409 -1.01 8.79 -17.66
C GLN A 409 -2.43 8.76 -17.15
N MET A 410 -2.86 7.59 -16.69
CA MET A 410 -4.18 7.43 -16.14
C MET A 410 -4.22 6.37 -15.04
N VAL A 411 -5.21 6.49 -14.16
CA VAL A 411 -5.59 5.45 -13.21
C VAL A 411 -7.02 5.04 -13.51
N ILE A 412 -7.23 3.74 -13.71
CA ILE A 412 -8.57 3.17 -13.91
C ILE A 412 -8.93 2.35 -12.67
N VAL A 413 -10.15 2.54 -12.20
CA VAL A 413 -10.78 1.76 -11.13
C VAL A 413 -12.02 1.11 -11.71
N ALA A 414 -12.08 -0.21 -11.67
CA ALA A 414 -13.19 -1.00 -12.20
C ALA A 414 -14.37 -1.12 -11.21
N ASP A 415 -14.67 -0.05 -10.48
CA ASP A 415 -15.73 0.00 -9.47
C ASP A 415 -16.11 1.46 -9.20
N THR A 416 -17.39 1.82 -9.37
CA THR A 416 -17.90 3.16 -9.01
C THR A 416 -18.39 3.25 -7.57
N ASP A 417 -18.86 2.15 -7.01
CA ASP A 417 -19.35 2.02 -5.64
C ASP A 417 -18.26 2.25 -4.59
N LEU A 418 -16.97 2.11 -4.93
CA LEU A 418 -15.85 2.56 -4.08
C LEU A 418 -16.02 4.04 -3.63
N LEU A 419 -16.69 4.87 -4.44
CA LEU A 419 -16.97 6.27 -4.13
C LEU A 419 -18.13 6.44 -3.14
N ALA A 420 -18.97 5.43 -2.96
CA ALA A 420 -20.22 5.55 -2.20
C ALA A 420 -19.99 5.73 -0.70
N ASP A 421 -20.70 6.69 -0.12
CA ASP A 421 -20.69 6.98 1.32
C ASP A 421 -21.19 5.79 2.13
N THR A 422 -22.09 4.97 1.59
CA THR A 422 -22.60 3.76 2.23
C THR A 422 -21.48 2.75 2.51
N LEU A 423 -20.56 2.55 1.56
CA LEU A 423 -19.39 1.69 1.71
C LEU A 423 -18.33 2.35 2.58
N ASN A 424 -18.12 3.66 2.43
CA ASN A 424 -17.14 4.44 3.20
C ASN A 424 -17.48 4.52 4.70
N ASN A 425 -18.78 4.57 5.04
CA ASN A 425 -19.26 4.70 6.41
C ASN A 425 -19.55 3.35 7.10
N ALA A 426 -19.70 2.25 6.35
CA ALA A 426 -20.03 0.94 6.92
C ALA A 426 -18.92 0.39 7.83
N LEU A 427 -17.67 0.54 7.41
CA LEU A 427 -16.48 0.07 8.11
C LEU A 427 -15.34 1.06 7.88
N PRO A 428 -14.48 1.35 8.88
CA PRO A 428 -13.28 2.15 8.66
C PRO A 428 -12.44 1.57 7.51
N ASN A 429 -12.32 2.31 6.42
CA ASN A 429 -11.59 1.90 5.23
C ASN A 429 -10.84 3.06 4.59
N GLY A 430 -10.00 2.74 3.61
CA GLY A 430 -9.13 3.67 2.93
C GLY A 430 -9.65 4.16 1.58
N ASN A 431 -10.93 3.98 1.25
CA ASN A 431 -11.47 4.33 -0.08
C ASN A 431 -11.27 5.82 -0.40
N ALA A 432 -11.70 6.71 0.50
CA ALA A 432 -11.51 8.15 0.32
C ALA A 432 -10.02 8.50 0.19
N GLN A 433 -9.17 7.94 1.06
CA GLN A 433 -7.73 8.17 1.01
C GLN A 433 -7.11 7.67 -0.31
N PHE A 434 -7.58 6.54 -0.86
CA PHE A 434 -7.13 6.03 -2.16
C PHE A 434 -7.42 7.03 -3.28
N VAL A 435 -8.63 7.60 -3.31
CA VAL A 435 -9.02 8.61 -4.31
C VAL A 435 -8.17 9.87 -4.14
N LEU A 436 -8.07 10.41 -2.93
CA LEU A 436 -7.32 11.62 -2.64
C LEU A 436 -5.83 11.47 -2.97
N ASN A 437 -5.19 10.36 -2.56
CA ASN A 437 -3.79 10.07 -2.90
C ASN A 437 -3.58 10.00 -4.42
N THR A 438 -4.52 9.37 -5.13
CA THR A 438 -4.43 9.20 -6.58
C THR A 438 -4.53 10.54 -7.29
N LEU A 439 -5.52 11.37 -6.91
CA LEU A 439 -5.70 12.70 -7.48
C LEU A 439 -4.53 13.63 -7.15
N ASP A 440 -4.04 13.61 -5.91
CA ASP A 440 -2.87 14.40 -5.48
C ASP A 440 -1.64 14.02 -6.30
N ASN A 441 -1.42 12.73 -6.54
CA ASN A 441 -0.34 12.26 -7.41
C ASN A 441 -0.53 12.65 -8.88
N LEU A 442 -1.75 12.54 -9.42
CA LEU A 442 -2.03 12.93 -10.81
C LEU A 442 -1.99 14.44 -11.00
N ALA A 443 -2.23 15.23 -9.97
CA ALA A 443 -2.11 16.69 -9.99
C ALA A 443 -0.68 17.19 -9.77
N ALA A 444 0.16 16.40 -9.09
CA ALA A 444 1.55 16.74 -8.83
C ALA A 444 2.38 16.94 -10.12
N PRO A 445 3.40 17.81 -10.15
CA PRO A 445 4.26 17.98 -11.32
C PRO A 445 5.04 16.71 -11.67
N GLU A 446 5.48 16.61 -12.93
CA GLU A 446 6.25 15.46 -13.42
C GLU A 446 7.52 15.18 -12.61
N ALA A 447 8.21 16.22 -12.15
CA ALA A 447 9.39 16.07 -11.30
C ALA A 447 9.10 15.30 -10.00
N LEU A 448 7.93 15.54 -9.39
CA LEU A 448 7.54 14.86 -8.15
C LEU A 448 7.03 13.43 -8.44
N ARG A 449 6.22 13.25 -9.49
CA ARG A 449 5.74 11.92 -9.92
C ARG A 449 6.85 10.96 -10.31
N ASN A 450 7.90 11.47 -10.93
CA ASN A 450 9.03 10.66 -11.39
C ASN A 450 9.99 10.24 -10.27
N ILE A 451 9.73 10.64 -9.02
CA ILE A 451 10.41 10.07 -7.84
C ILE A 451 9.86 8.65 -7.64
N GLN A 452 10.39 7.72 -8.42
CA GLN A 452 9.97 6.32 -8.39
C GLN A 452 10.36 5.64 -7.09
N SER A 453 9.51 4.72 -6.64
CA SER A 453 9.80 3.83 -5.54
C SER A 453 10.86 2.80 -5.95
N ARG A 454 12.09 2.99 -5.44
CA ARG A 454 13.27 2.18 -5.84
C ARG A 454 13.27 0.73 -5.32
N VAL A 455 12.22 0.30 -4.61
CA VAL A 455 12.23 -0.96 -3.87
C VAL A 455 11.21 -1.93 -4.45
N MET A 456 11.60 -2.64 -5.52
CA MET A 456 10.88 -3.83 -5.97
C MET A 456 11.39 -5.04 -5.19
N ARG A 457 10.98 -5.20 -3.91
CA ARG A 457 11.16 -6.50 -3.24
C ARG A 457 10.14 -7.46 -3.82
N GLN A 458 10.58 -8.37 -4.69
CA GLN A 458 9.72 -9.47 -5.11
C GLN A 458 9.27 -10.25 -3.87
N PRO A 459 7.95 -10.37 -3.62
CA PRO A 459 7.49 -11.25 -2.56
C PRO A 459 7.97 -12.66 -2.86
N LEU A 460 8.43 -13.37 -1.82
CA LEU A 460 8.82 -14.77 -1.94
C LEU A 460 7.60 -15.58 -2.38
N ARG A 461 7.50 -15.93 -3.67
CA ARG A 461 6.38 -16.69 -4.28
C ARG A 461 5.94 -17.91 -3.46
N ARG A 462 6.88 -18.54 -2.73
CA ARG A 462 6.61 -19.69 -1.85
C ARG A 462 5.72 -19.34 -0.65
N LEU A 463 5.90 -18.18 -0.04
CA LEU A 463 5.08 -17.73 1.11
C LEU A 463 3.64 -17.45 0.68
N GLU A 464 3.45 -16.90 -0.51
CA GLU A 464 2.12 -16.66 -1.08
C GLU A 464 1.38 -17.99 -1.32
N HIS A 465 2.04 -18.96 -1.95
CA HIS A 465 1.44 -20.28 -2.17
C HIS A 465 0.99 -20.96 -0.87
N MET A 466 1.81 -20.90 0.18
CA MET A 466 1.47 -21.47 1.48
C MET A 466 0.29 -20.77 2.16
N ARG A 467 0.10 -19.45 1.92
CA ARG A 467 -1.09 -18.72 2.39
C ARG A 467 -2.33 -19.19 1.66
N ASP A 468 -2.23 -19.37 0.35
CA ASP A 468 -3.35 -19.80 -0.49
C ASP A 468 -3.83 -21.21 -0.07
N GLU A 469 -2.90 -22.14 0.15
CA GLU A 469 -3.20 -23.50 0.63
C GLU A 469 -3.87 -23.49 2.01
N ALA A 470 -3.35 -22.68 2.94
CA ALA A 470 -3.93 -22.54 4.28
C ALA A 470 -5.35 -21.97 4.24
N ALA A 471 -5.61 -20.99 3.37
CA ALA A 471 -6.94 -20.42 3.18
C ALA A 471 -7.93 -21.44 2.60
N GLN A 472 -7.51 -22.25 1.62
CA GLN A 472 -8.35 -23.32 1.06
C GLN A 472 -8.66 -24.41 2.10
N ALA A 473 -7.66 -24.80 2.90
CA ALA A 473 -7.84 -25.78 3.97
C ALA A 473 -8.81 -25.27 5.04
N TYR A 474 -8.69 -24.00 5.44
CA TYR A 474 -9.63 -23.35 6.34
C TYR A 474 -11.06 -23.41 5.80
N ARG A 475 -11.29 -23.05 4.54
CA ARG A 475 -12.62 -23.07 3.91
C ARG A 475 -13.29 -24.44 3.95
N LYS A 476 -12.58 -25.51 3.56
CA LYS A 476 -13.13 -26.87 3.55
C LYS A 476 -13.66 -27.31 4.92
N SER A 477 -13.09 -26.76 5.98
CA SER A 477 -13.44 -27.10 7.35
C SER A 477 -14.38 -26.07 8.02
N ALA A 478 -14.37 -24.80 7.60
CA ALA A 478 -15.15 -23.72 8.20
C ALA A 478 -16.60 -23.63 7.68
N THR A 479 -16.88 -23.99 6.42
CA THR A 479 -18.18 -23.77 5.78
C THR A 479 -19.37 -24.39 6.53
N ALA A 480 -19.20 -25.60 7.06
CA ALA A 480 -20.26 -26.26 7.84
C ALA A 480 -20.53 -25.56 9.18
N MET A 481 -19.48 -25.03 9.83
CA MET A 481 -19.59 -24.30 11.08
C MET A 481 -20.17 -22.89 10.88
N GLU A 482 -19.79 -22.21 9.80
CA GLU A 482 -20.33 -20.89 9.42
C GLU A 482 -21.83 -20.99 9.12
N ARG A 483 -22.26 -21.99 8.35
CA ARG A 483 -23.70 -22.25 8.11
C ARG A 483 -24.45 -22.53 9.41
N ARG A 484 -23.85 -23.30 10.33
CA ARG A 484 -24.46 -23.58 11.63
C ARG A 484 -24.58 -22.30 12.46
N LEU A 485 -23.58 -21.44 12.44
CA LEU A 485 -23.59 -20.14 13.13
C LEU A 485 -24.72 -19.25 12.59
N GLU A 486 -24.86 -19.15 11.27
CA GLU A 486 -25.95 -18.38 10.64
C GLU A 486 -27.34 -18.92 11.02
N GLN A 487 -27.53 -20.24 10.98
CA GLN A 487 -28.78 -20.88 11.39
C GLN A 487 -29.10 -20.64 12.87
N THR A 488 -28.11 -20.78 13.75
CA THR A 488 -28.24 -20.52 15.20
C THR A 488 -28.58 -19.05 15.45
N GLU A 489 -27.97 -18.11 14.71
CA GLU A 489 -28.26 -16.69 14.85
C GLU A 489 -29.66 -16.33 14.33
N GLN A 490 -30.10 -16.91 13.22
CA GLN A 490 -31.48 -16.76 12.72
C GLN A 490 -32.51 -17.31 13.71
N ALA A 491 -32.25 -18.50 14.28
CA ALA A 491 -33.12 -19.10 15.29
C ALA A 491 -33.19 -18.24 16.56
N TRP A 492 -32.06 -17.68 17.00
CA TRP A 492 -32.01 -16.78 18.15
C TRP A 492 -32.77 -15.48 17.91
N ARG A 493 -32.62 -14.84 16.74
CA ARG A 493 -33.34 -13.59 16.40
C ARG A 493 -34.85 -13.80 16.30
N ARG A 494 -35.32 -14.96 15.81
CA ARG A 494 -36.75 -15.31 15.80
C ARG A 494 -37.33 -15.38 17.22
N LEU A 495 -36.54 -15.86 18.17
CA LEU A 495 -36.94 -16.00 19.57
C LEU A 495 -36.65 -14.75 20.42
N ASN A 496 -35.85 -13.81 19.91
CA ASN A 496 -35.49 -12.56 20.60
C ASN A 496 -35.40 -11.37 19.61
N PRO A 497 -36.54 -10.87 19.11
CA PRO A 497 -36.57 -9.73 18.19
C PRO A 497 -36.10 -8.44 18.89
N PRO A 498 -35.41 -7.52 18.19
CA PRO A 498 -35.01 -6.23 18.76
C PRO A 498 -36.25 -5.38 19.10
N HIS A 499 -36.35 -4.93 20.36
CA HIS A 499 -37.47 -4.10 20.85
C HIS A 499 -37.10 -2.61 20.89
N THR A 500 -38.00 -1.76 20.38
CA THR A 500 -37.84 -0.30 20.29
C THR A 500 -38.65 0.42 21.39
N SER A 501 -38.60 -0.03 22.66
CA SER A 501 -39.36 0.60 23.75
C SER A 501 -38.54 0.87 25.03
N LEU A 502 -38.76 2.06 25.61
CA LEU A 502 -38.12 2.63 26.81
C LEU A 502 -38.65 2.06 28.14
N MET A 503 -38.96 0.75 28.21
CA MET A 503 -39.41 0.12 29.44
C MET A 503 -38.53 -1.10 29.77
N THR A 504 -38.08 -1.19 31.02
CA THR A 504 -37.38 -2.36 31.54
C THR A 504 -38.34 -3.55 31.63
N GLN A 505 -38.12 -4.58 30.82
CA GLN A 505 -38.84 -5.85 30.88
C GLN A 505 -37.93 -6.99 31.39
N ALA A 506 -38.56 -8.01 31.97
CA ALA A 506 -37.88 -9.22 32.41
C ALA A 506 -37.30 -9.97 31.21
N VAL A 507 -36.03 -10.38 31.33
CA VAL A 507 -35.33 -11.16 30.31
C VAL A 507 -35.92 -12.57 30.29
N ASP A 508 -36.47 -13.00 29.16
CA ASP A 508 -36.96 -14.37 28.96
C ASP A 508 -35.77 -15.35 28.93
N THR A 509 -35.51 -16.02 30.05
CA THR A 509 -34.46 -17.05 30.18
C THR A 509 -35.02 -18.44 29.89
N THR A 510 -35.64 -18.64 28.73
CA THR A 510 -36.03 -20.00 28.32
C THR A 510 -34.79 -20.86 28.11
N THR A 511 -34.87 -22.15 28.45
CA THR A 511 -33.75 -23.10 28.29
C THR A 511 -33.26 -23.20 26.84
N GLN A 512 -34.16 -22.99 25.87
CA GLN A 512 -33.84 -22.92 24.44
C GLN A 512 -33.01 -21.67 24.07
N LEU A 513 -33.36 -20.48 24.59
CA LEU A 513 -32.57 -19.27 24.38
C LEU A 513 -31.17 -19.37 25.00
N GLN A 514 -31.04 -19.99 26.18
CA GLN A 514 -29.75 -20.26 26.81
C GLN A 514 -28.89 -21.22 25.98
N ALA A 515 -29.49 -22.27 25.42
CA ALA A 515 -28.79 -23.22 24.55
C ALA A 515 -28.29 -22.54 23.25
N LEU A 516 -29.14 -21.76 22.59
CA LEU A 516 -28.76 -21.01 21.38
C LEU A 516 -27.68 -19.96 21.66
N ASN A 517 -27.76 -19.26 22.80
CA ASN A 517 -26.74 -18.29 23.19
C ASN A 517 -25.39 -18.97 23.48
N LYS A 518 -25.41 -20.16 24.10
CA LYS A 518 -24.21 -20.97 24.32
C LYS A 518 -23.59 -21.42 23.00
N GLU A 519 -24.38 -21.91 22.04
CA GLU A 519 -23.89 -22.27 20.70
C GLU A 519 -23.30 -21.06 19.96
N ARG A 520 -23.96 -19.90 20.04
CA ARG A 520 -23.48 -18.63 19.45
C ARG A 520 -22.13 -18.18 20.00
N LEU A 521 -21.82 -18.52 21.26
CA LEU A 521 -20.50 -18.23 21.87
C LEU A 521 -19.45 -19.28 21.52
N GLN A 522 -19.83 -20.56 21.38
CA GLN A 522 -18.89 -21.66 21.12
C GLN A 522 -18.43 -21.67 19.65
N LEU A 523 -19.34 -21.47 18.71
CA LEU A 523 -19.05 -21.56 17.27
C LEU A 523 -17.94 -20.58 16.81
N PRO A 524 -17.90 -19.29 17.21
CA PRO A 524 -16.80 -18.38 16.87
C PRO A 524 -15.45 -18.80 17.45
N ILE A 525 -15.43 -19.37 18.67
CA ILE A 525 -14.20 -19.87 19.31
C ILE A 525 -13.65 -21.05 18.51
N GLU A 526 -14.52 -21.98 18.12
CA GLU A 526 -14.15 -23.13 17.28
C GLU A 526 -13.64 -22.68 15.90
N LEU A 527 -14.30 -21.71 15.27
CA LEU A 527 -13.84 -21.12 14.00
C LEU A 527 -12.44 -20.49 14.14
N GLN A 528 -12.18 -19.78 15.24
CA GLN A 528 -10.87 -19.18 15.48
C GLN A 528 -9.79 -20.25 15.74
N ALA A 529 -10.11 -21.30 16.49
CA ALA A 529 -9.22 -22.44 16.68
C ALA A 529 -8.88 -23.12 15.33
N LEU A 530 -9.90 -23.36 14.50
CA LEU A 530 -9.77 -23.95 13.17
C LEU A 530 -8.92 -23.06 12.24
N LYS A 531 -9.09 -21.72 12.30
CA LYS A 531 -8.21 -20.76 11.61
C LYS A 531 -6.76 -20.90 12.04
N THR A 532 -6.50 -20.93 13.35
CA THR A 532 -5.12 -21.07 13.84
C THR A 532 -4.48 -22.40 13.42
N GLN A 533 -5.25 -23.49 13.38
CA GLN A 533 -4.77 -24.79 12.92
C GLN A 533 -4.47 -24.79 11.43
N ALA A 534 -5.35 -24.22 10.59
CA ALA A 534 -5.15 -24.12 9.16
C ALA A 534 -3.89 -23.29 8.79
N TYR A 535 -3.60 -22.23 9.54
CA TYR A 535 -2.43 -21.36 9.33
C TYR A 535 -1.16 -21.83 10.07
N ALA A 536 -1.20 -22.94 10.83
CA ALA A 536 -0.06 -23.43 11.59
C ALA A 536 1.20 -23.74 10.75
N PRO A 537 1.12 -24.34 9.55
CA PRO A 537 2.29 -24.60 8.71
C PRO A 537 3.01 -23.32 8.28
N LEU A 538 2.25 -22.26 7.98
CA LEU A 538 2.79 -20.95 7.63
C LEU A 538 3.54 -20.32 8.80
N LEU A 539 2.93 -20.33 9.99
CA LEU A 539 3.56 -19.80 11.21
C LEU A 539 4.85 -20.55 11.57
N ARG A 540 4.91 -21.87 11.32
CA ARG A 540 6.13 -22.68 11.51
C ARG A 540 7.22 -22.29 10.51
N PHE A 541 6.86 -22.08 9.24
CA PHE A 541 7.81 -21.67 8.21
C PHE A 541 8.37 -20.26 8.45
N GLU A 542 7.50 -19.29 8.78
CA GLU A 542 7.94 -17.93 9.15
C GLU A 542 8.89 -17.97 10.35
N ARG A 543 8.57 -18.78 11.37
CA ARG A 543 9.44 -18.98 12.54
C ARG A 543 10.76 -19.64 12.17
N TYR A 544 10.76 -20.66 11.31
CA TYR A 544 12.00 -21.31 10.85
C TYR A 544 12.91 -20.33 10.09
N LEU A 545 12.34 -19.51 9.20
CA LEU A 545 13.08 -18.49 8.47
C LEU A 545 13.68 -17.44 9.42
N GLN A 546 12.90 -17.01 10.42
CA GLN A 546 13.40 -16.13 11.48
C GLN A 546 14.58 -16.76 12.24
N TRP A 547 14.48 -18.03 12.64
CA TRP A 547 15.58 -18.75 13.30
C TRP A 547 16.81 -18.87 12.41
N LEU A 548 16.64 -19.14 11.12
CA LEU A 548 17.75 -19.24 10.16
C LEU A 548 18.48 -17.90 9.99
N MET A 549 17.74 -16.78 9.92
CA MET A 549 18.34 -15.44 9.86
C MET A 549 19.03 -15.03 11.16
N VAL A 550 18.52 -15.47 12.32
CA VAL A 550 19.14 -15.16 13.62
C VAL A 550 20.37 -16.05 13.87
N ALA A 551 20.37 -17.31 13.44
CA ALA A 551 21.46 -18.26 13.68
C ALA A 551 22.66 -18.09 12.73
N THR A 552 22.46 -17.48 11.55
CA THR A 552 23.51 -17.32 10.53
C THR A 552 24.66 -16.40 10.99
N ILE A 553 24.34 -15.27 11.63
CA ILE A 553 25.35 -14.31 12.11
C ILE A 553 26.30 -14.92 13.16
N PRO A 554 25.83 -15.52 14.28
CA PRO A 554 26.72 -16.12 15.27
C PRO A 554 27.48 -17.33 14.72
N LEU A 555 26.90 -18.13 13.83
CA LEU A 555 27.58 -19.28 13.22
C LEU A 555 28.74 -18.82 12.31
N LEU A 556 28.56 -17.74 11.57
CA LEU A 556 29.59 -17.14 10.73
C LEU A 556 30.73 -16.54 11.57
N LEU A 557 30.42 -15.90 12.71
CA LEU A 557 31.41 -15.43 13.68
C LEU A 557 32.20 -16.59 14.31
N CYS A 558 31.53 -17.67 14.70
CA CYS A 558 32.18 -18.88 15.20
C CYS A 558 33.11 -19.50 14.15
N LEU A 559 32.70 -19.52 12.88
CA LEU A 559 33.51 -20.04 11.77
C LEU A 559 34.75 -19.18 11.53
N ILE A 560 34.62 -17.85 11.54
CA ILE A 560 35.76 -16.92 11.47
C ILE A 560 36.72 -17.14 12.64
N ALA A 561 36.20 -17.23 13.87
CA ALA A 561 37.00 -17.49 15.06
C ALA A 561 37.75 -18.84 14.98
N TRP A 562 37.09 -19.87 14.44
CA TRP A 562 37.68 -21.19 14.26
C TRP A 562 38.79 -21.21 13.19
N VAL A 563 38.59 -20.50 12.07
CA VAL A 563 39.62 -20.34 11.03
C VAL A 563 40.83 -19.58 11.58
N LEU A 564 40.62 -18.50 12.33
CA LEU A 564 41.70 -17.76 12.99
C LEU A 564 42.47 -18.63 14.01
N PHE A 565 41.76 -19.46 14.78
CA PHE A 565 42.37 -20.40 15.72
C PHE A 565 43.23 -21.46 15.00
N LEU A 566 42.73 -22.05 13.91
CA LEU A 566 43.48 -23.02 13.11
C LEU A 566 44.71 -22.38 12.44
N TYR A 567 44.60 -21.14 11.97
CA TYR A 567 45.71 -20.40 11.39
C TYR A 567 46.82 -20.13 12.42
N GLN A 568 46.44 -19.71 13.63
CA GLN A 568 47.39 -19.51 14.74
C GLN A 568 48.05 -20.82 15.20
N ARG A 569 47.31 -21.93 15.21
CA ARG A 569 47.84 -23.25 15.58
C ARG A 569 48.85 -23.76 14.55
N ARG A 570 48.58 -23.62 13.25
CA ARG A 570 49.51 -24.03 12.18
C ARG A 570 50.82 -23.25 12.22
N ARG A 571 50.77 -21.94 12.51
CA ARG A 571 51.98 -21.11 12.68
C ARG A 571 52.84 -21.53 13.87
N ARG A 572 52.24 -22.06 14.95
CA ARG A 572 52.98 -22.56 16.13
C ARG A 572 53.60 -23.94 15.93
N THR A 573 53.05 -24.77 15.04
CA THR A 573 53.63 -26.10 14.72
C THR A 573 54.78 -26.02 13.72
N SER A 574 54.76 -25.06 12.79
CA SER A 574 55.88 -24.83 11.86
C SER A 574 57.17 -24.35 12.55
N THR A 575 57.06 -23.71 13.72
CA THR A 575 58.23 -23.31 14.53
C THR A 575 58.87 -24.45 15.33
N LEU A 576 58.19 -25.59 15.49
CA LEU A 576 58.73 -26.77 16.19
C LEU A 576 59.40 -27.77 15.22
N ALA A 577 58.95 -27.83 13.96
CA ALA A 577 59.60 -28.67 12.94
C ALA A 577 60.96 -28.11 12.47
N ALA A 578 61.15 -26.79 12.52
CA ALA A 578 62.44 -26.17 12.22
C ALA A 578 63.52 -26.40 13.30
N TYR A 579 63.14 -26.81 14.51
CA TYR A 579 64.10 -27.08 15.59
C TYR A 579 64.60 -28.54 15.59
N HIS A 580 63.88 -29.46 14.95
CA HIS A 580 64.30 -30.88 14.87
C HIS A 580 65.21 -31.18 13.68
N HIS A 581 65.27 -30.31 12.67
CA HIS A 581 66.13 -30.50 11.50
C HIS A 581 67.56 -29.96 11.67
N SER A 582 67.84 -29.23 12.76
CA SER A 582 69.18 -28.68 13.06
C SER A 582 69.98 -29.51 14.08
N LEU A 583 69.51 -30.71 14.43
CA LEU A 583 70.15 -31.62 15.41
C LEU A 583 70.54 -32.97 14.80
N SER A 584 70.47 -33.10 13.47
CA SER A 584 70.89 -34.28 12.71
C SER A 584 72.04 -34.01 11.73
N ASP A 585 72.60 -32.80 11.74
CA ASP A 585 73.77 -32.38 10.93
C ASP A 585 74.99 -31.97 11.80
N GLU A 586 75.00 -32.37 13.08
CA GLU A 586 76.21 -32.54 13.90
C GLU A 586 76.32 -34.01 14.29
#